data_AF-A0A2L0CHH1-F1
#
_entry.id   AF-A0A2L0CHH1-F1
#
_cell.length_a   1.000
_cell.length_b   1.000
_cell.length_c   1.000
_cell.angle_alpha   90.00
_cell.angle_beta   90.00
_cell.angle_gamma   90.00
#
_symmetry.space_group_name_H-M   'P 1'
#
loop_
_entity.id
_entity.type
_entity.pdbx_description
1 polymer ?
#
loop_
_entity_poly.entity_id
_entity_poly.type
_entity_poly.pdbx_seq_one_letter_code
_entity_poly.pdbx_strand_id
1 'polypeptide(L)'
;PIESADLNTVMDIDNHGKLHVLYGGTKVVQHTSPAKTITGLRAQDNGCVAYVLRTGFNTSQGKLLRTILFGVKRLTANNWETFGFISFLLIFAIAAAIYVWQKGVEDPDRNRYKLFLECTLIITSVIPPELPIELSLAVNTSLISLSKLAVFCTEPFRIPYAGKVDVCCFDKTGTLTSDNLIVEGIALAQEGCKVTPISEIPSESAQVLGTCHALAYVDDGLVGDPLEKATLTAVDWNLTKFDAVIPKTSKLPAFKIFQRHHFSSVLKRMSIIAGYNSLGSTETVYIVTVKGAPETLKPMFANAPSNYDQVYLELSRRGARVLALGWREIGKLSSQQLRELTRDDVEKDLKFVGFVIISCPLKSDSKSVIKEIMNASHKVVMITGDNPLTACHVAKELKFCLKPILILTEIHGKWVWESISQTEKLHLEELLNNGELSRYSLCITGDSLNYLREKHIPILNKILPLVTVFARFAPKQKEYVIISLKTLGYTTL
;
A
#
# COMPACT_ATOMS: atom_id res chain seq x y z
N PRO A 1 5.91 19.12 15.17
CA PRO A 1 5.10 20.36 15.30
C PRO A 1 5.17 21.14 13.98
N ILE A 2 4.07 21.73 13.51
CA ILE A 2 4.07 22.53 12.27
C ILE A 2 4.91 23.81 12.45
N GLU A 3 5.17 24.20 13.71
CA GLU A 3 5.98 25.37 14.10
C GLU A 3 7.44 25.30 13.65
N SER A 4 7.96 24.11 13.31
CA SER A 4 9.30 23.92 12.76
C SER A 4 9.30 23.68 11.24
N ALA A 5 8.14 23.79 10.58
CA ALA A 5 8.00 23.63 9.14
C ALA A 5 8.09 24.99 8.45
N ASP A 6 8.60 25.02 7.22
CA ASP A 6 8.69 26.24 6.42
C ASP A 6 7.29 26.82 6.14
N LEU A 7 7.08 28.07 6.55
CA LEU A 7 5.80 28.80 6.45
C LEU A 7 5.35 29.02 5.01
N ASN A 8 6.26 28.93 4.03
CA ASN A 8 5.95 29.07 2.61
C ASN A 8 5.42 27.78 1.96
N THR A 9 5.44 26.65 2.67
CA THR A 9 5.03 25.36 2.12
C THR A 9 3.51 25.20 2.16
N VAL A 10 2.88 25.04 1.00
CA VAL A 10 1.43 24.72 0.93
C VAL A 10 1.19 23.31 1.47
N MET A 11 0.30 23.17 2.46
CA MET A 11 -0.04 21.87 3.04
C MET A 11 -0.86 21.03 2.04
N ASP A 12 -0.25 19.99 1.48
CA ASP A 12 -0.97 18.92 0.78
C ASP A 12 -1.46 17.87 1.79
N ILE A 13 -2.78 17.76 1.95
CA ILE A 13 -3.44 16.83 2.88
C ILE A 13 -3.09 15.37 2.56
N ASP A 14 -2.87 15.01 1.29
CA ASP A 14 -2.62 13.61 0.93
C ASP A 14 -1.19 13.18 1.24
N ASN A 15 -0.23 14.09 1.08
CA ASN A 15 1.20 13.82 1.25
C ASN A 15 1.69 14.15 2.68
N HIS A 16 1.28 15.29 3.24
CA HIS A 16 1.66 15.74 4.58
C HIS A 16 0.68 15.27 5.67
N GLY A 17 -0.49 14.75 5.29
CA GLY A 17 -1.55 14.42 6.24
C GLY A 17 -1.24 13.26 7.18
N LYS A 18 -0.34 12.33 6.83
CA LYS A 18 0.00 11.21 7.72
C LYS A 18 0.63 11.65 9.05
N LEU A 19 1.34 12.78 9.06
CA LEU A 19 2.05 13.28 10.25
C LEU A 19 1.38 14.51 10.86
N HIS A 20 0.64 15.29 10.07
CA HIS A 20 0.12 16.59 10.48
C HIS A 20 -1.41 16.70 10.45
N VAL A 21 -2.13 15.65 10.03
CA VAL A 21 -3.60 15.64 9.98
C VAL A 21 -4.14 14.54 10.88
N LEU A 22 -5.07 14.92 11.76
CA LEU A 22 -5.84 14.01 12.60
C LEU A 22 -7.20 13.73 11.94
N TYR A 23 -7.64 12.48 11.97
CA TYR A 23 -8.90 12.07 11.37
C TYR A 23 -9.99 11.88 12.43
N GLY A 24 -11.21 12.32 12.14
CA GLY A 24 -12.37 12.04 12.98
C GLY A 24 -12.60 10.52 13.14
N GLY A 25 -12.92 10.10 14.36
CA GLY A 25 -13.02 8.68 14.74
C GLY A 25 -11.73 8.07 15.28
N THR A 26 -10.63 8.83 15.34
CA THR A 26 -9.39 8.41 16.00
C THR A 26 -9.35 8.91 17.46
N LYS A 27 -8.72 8.13 18.34
CA LYS A 27 -8.50 8.51 19.74
C LYS A 27 -7.09 9.08 19.87
N VAL A 28 -6.98 10.31 20.37
CA VAL A 28 -5.67 10.87 20.76
C VAL A 28 -5.27 10.22 22.07
N VAL A 29 -4.16 9.52 22.03
CA VAL A 29 -3.70 8.70 23.16
C VAL A 29 -2.63 9.43 23.99
N GLN A 30 -1.79 10.21 23.33
CA GLN A 30 -0.76 11.03 23.95
C GLN A 30 -0.63 12.34 23.18
N HIS A 31 -0.32 13.42 23.91
CA HIS A 31 0.09 14.69 23.33
C HIS A 31 1.21 15.29 24.18
N THR A 32 2.03 16.14 23.57
CA THR A 32 3.06 16.91 24.26
C THR A 32 2.65 18.37 24.23
N SER A 33 2.56 19.00 25.39
CA SER A 33 2.16 20.41 25.47
C SER A 33 3.19 21.32 24.76
N PRO A 34 2.73 22.41 24.12
CA PRO A 34 3.64 23.38 23.50
C PRO A 34 4.62 23.94 24.54
N ALA A 35 5.90 24.08 24.17
CA ALA A 35 6.91 24.65 25.04
C ALA A 35 6.54 26.08 25.48
N LYS A 36 6.84 26.43 26.73
CA LYS A 36 6.47 27.72 27.36
C LYS A 36 7.02 28.96 26.62
N THR A 37 7.97 28.78 25.71
CA THR A 37 8.64 29.83 24.94
C THR A 37 8.01 30.12 23.58
N ILE A 38 7.05 29.31 23.11
CA ILE A 38 6.46 29.49 21.77
C ILE A 38 5.39 30.58 21.82
N THR A 39 5.50 31.54 20.91
CA THR A 39 4.50 32.57 20.61
C THR A 39 3.36 31.95 19.81
N GLY A 40 2.19 31.77 20.43
CA GLY A 40 1.01 31.20 19.77
C GLY A 40 -0.15 30.99 20.73
N LEU A 41 -1.30 30.58 20.18
CA LEU A 41 -2.48 30.19 20.95
C LEU A 41 -2.16 28.97 21.82
N ARG A 42 -2.47 29.05 23.11
CA ARG A 42 -2.36 27.91 24.04
C ARG A 42 -3.74 27.56 24.57
N ALA A 43 -4.02 26.26 24.60
CA ALA A 43 -5.19 25.75 25.27
C ALA A 43 -4.98 25.78 26.79
N GLN A 44 -6.04 26.09 27.54
CA GLN A 44 -5.98 26.20 29.01
C GLN A 44 -5.71 24.85 29.69
N ASP A 45 -6.00 23.75 29.00
CA ASP A 45 -5.78 22.37 29.43
C ASP A 45 -4.39 21.84 29.05
N ASN A 46 -3.48 22.70 28.58
CA ASN A 46 -2.18 22.32 28.01
C ASN A 46 -2.26 21.38 26.80
N GLY A 47 -3.42 21.31 26.14
CA GLY A 47 -3.61 20.57 24.90
C GLY A 47 -2.91 21.19 23.69
N CYS A 48 -2.80 20.42 22.61
CA CYS A 48 -2.31 20.92 21.34
C CYS A 48 -3.43 21.65 20.59
N VAL A 49 -3.17 22.89 20.14
CA VAL A 49 -4.11 23.63 19.29
C VAL A 49 -4.01 23.10 17.85
N ALA A 50 -5.17 22.85 17.23
CA ALA A 50 -5.26 22.35 15.86
C ALA A 50 -6.32 23.12 15.06
N TYR A 51 -6.15 23.16 13.74
CA TYR A 51 -7.12 23.75 12.82
C TYR A 51 -8.09 22.70 12.30
N VAL A 52 -9.39 23.02 12.33
CA VAL A 52 -10.43 22.14 11.77
C VAL A 52 -10.45 22.29 10.25
N LEU A 53 -10.03 21.23 9.53
CA LEU A 53 -10.00 21.24 8.07
C LEU A 53 -11.35 20.91 7.43
N ARG A 54 -12.10 19.96 8.00
CA ARG A 54 -13.37 19.46 7.47
C ARG A 54 -14.31 19.06 8.61
N THR A 55 -15.62 19.26 8.42
CA THR A 55 -16.68 18.92 9.38
C THR A 55 -17.78 18.08 8.72
N GLY A 56 -18.57 17.36 9.53
CA GLY A 56 -19.73 16.58 9.09
C GLY A 56 -19.42 15.52 8.01
N PHE A 57 -20.30 15.42 7.00
CA PHE A 57 -20.19 14.46 5.89
C PHE A 57 -18.98 14.68 4.96
N ASN A 58 -18.27 15.80 5.09
CA ASN A 58 -17.05 16.06 4.31
C ASN A 58 -15.80 15.42 4.93
N THR A 59 -15.87 14.98 6.19
CA THR A 59 -14.80 14.20 6.85
C THR A 59 -14.64 12.82 6.21
N SER A 60 -13.52 12.13 6.44
CA SER A 60 -13.30 10.78 5.91
C SER A 60 -14.34 9.77 6.41
N GLN A 61 -14.62 9.76 7.72
CA GLN A 61 -15.67 8.95 8.33
C GLN A 61 -17.06 9.34 7.81
N GLY A 62 -17.34 10.64 7.71
CA GLY A 62 -18.59 11.16 7.17
C GLY A 62 -18.81 10.77 5.71
N LYS A 63 -17.76 10.80 4.87
CA LYS A 63 -17.83 10.33 3.48
C LYS A 63 -18.14 8.84 3.39
N LEU A 64 -17.56 8.01 4.27
CA LEU A 64 -17.84 6.58 4.33
C LEU A 64 -19.31 6.34 4.73
N LEU A 65 -19.78 7.01 5.78
CA LEU A 65 -21.20 6.98 6.18
C LEU A 65 -22.12 7.46 5.06
N ARG A 66 -21.77 8.55 4.37
CA ARG A 66 -22.51 9.06 3.20
C ARG A 66 -22.54 8.03 2.07
N THR A 67 -21.45 7.32 1.84
CA THR A 67 -21.38 6.26 0.83
C THR A 67 -22.21 5.05 1.24
N ILE A 68 -22.28 4.69 2.52
CA ILE A 68 -23.19 3.63 3.00
C ILE A 68 -24.65 4.08 2.86
N LEU A 69 -24.98 5.30 3.27
CA LEU A 69 -26.35 5.82 3.29
C LEU A 69 -26.90 6.13 1.88
N PHE A 70 -26.05 6.64 0.98
CA PHE A 70 -26.46 7.13 -0.35
C PHE A 70 -25.76 6.44 -1.52
N GLY A 71 -24.71 5.64 -1.26
CA GLY A 71 -24.06 4.77 -2.26
C GLY A 71 -24.85 3.50 -2.54
N VAL A 72 -25.95 3.27 -1.83
CA VAL A 72 -27.13 2.62 -2.40
C VAL A 72 -27.73 3.53 -3.48
N LYS A 73 -26.95 3.86 -4.52
CA LYS A 73 -27.55 3.94 -5.84
C LYS A 73 -28.27 2.62 -5.94
N ARG A 74 -29.61 2.66 -5.97
CA ARG A 74 -30.38 1.50 -6.39
C ARG A 74 -29.72 1.09 -7.68
N LEU A 75 -28.92 0.03 -7.64
CA LEU A 75 -28.57 -0.76 -8.81
C LEU A 75 -29.91 -1.36 -9.21
N THR A 76 -30.77 -0.48 -9.72
CA THR A 76 -31.77 -0.83 -10.69
C THR A 76 -30.97 -1.62 -11.70
N ALA A 77 -31.44 -2.81 -12.00
CA ALA A 77 -30.89 -3.72 -12.99
C ALA A 77 -30.99 -3.10 -14.39
N ASN A 78 -30.59 -1.84 -14.56
CA ASN A 78 -30.43 -1.11 -15.80
C ASN A 78 -29.07 -1.48 -16.41
N ASN A 79 -28.79 -2.78 -16.41
CA ASN A 79 -27.69 -3.33 -17.19
C ASN A 79 -28.13 -3.29 -18.64
N TRP A 80 -27.20 -2.93 -19.53
CA TRP A 80 -27.43 -2.98 -20.97
C TRP A 80 -27.94 -4.36 -21.42
N GLU A 81 -27.47 -5.42 -20.76
CA GLU A 81 -27.93 -6.80 -20.93
C GLU A 81 -29.43 -6.95 -20.63
N THR A 82 -29.92 -6.41 -19.50
CA THR A 82 -31.35 -6.45 -19.12
C THR A 82 -32.20 -5.65 -20.11
N PHE A 83 -31.72 -4.46 -20.53
CA PHE A 83 -32.42 -3.66 -21.52
C PHE A 83 -32.50 -4.36 -22.88
N GLY A 84 -31.41 -5.01 -23.30
CA GLY A 84 -31.36 -5.83 -24.51
C GLY A 84 -32.34 -7.01 -24.45
N PHE A 85 -32.37 -7.73 -23.32
CA PHE A 85 -33.31 -8.82 -23.09
C PHE A 85 -34.78 -8.36 -23.14
N ILE A 86 -35.12 -7.27 -22.43
CA ILE A 86 -36.48 -6.71 -22.44
C ILE A 86 -36.85 -6.23 -23.84
N SER A 87 -35.94 -5.55 -24.54
CA SER A 87 -36.17 -5.08 -25.91
C SER A 87 -36.40 -6.24 -26.87
N PHE A 88 -35.65 -7.33 -26.73
CA PHE A 88 -35.83 -8.54 -27.52
C PHE A 88 -37.22 -9.15 -27.29
N LEU A 89 -37.64 -9.32 -26.03
CA LEU A 89 -38.99 -9.83 -25.72
C LEU A 89 -40.09 -8.89 -26.21
N LEU A 90 -39.88 -7.58 -26.12
CA LEU A 90 -40.85 -6.57 -26.57
C LEU A 90 -41.09 -6.65 -28.09
N ILE A 91 -40.06 -6.96 -28.89
CA ILE A 91 -40.21 -7.15 -30.34
C ILE A 91 -41.19 -8.30 -30.64
N PHE A 92 -41.07 -9.43 -29.94
CA PHE A 92 -42.01 -10.54 -30.09
C PHE A 92 -43.42 -10.19 -29.59
N ALA A 93 -43.51 -9.46 -28.48
CA ALA A 93 -44.78 -9.00 -27.92
C ALA A 93 -45.55 -8.12 -28.91
N ILE A 94 -44.85 -7.17 -29.54
CA ILE A 94 -45.41 -6.25 -30.52
C ILE A 94 -45.82 -7.01 -31.78
N ALA A 95 -45.00 -7.93 -32.28
CA ALA A 95 -45.34 -8.75 -33.44
C ALA A 95 -46.60 -9.60 -33.18
N ALA A 96 -46.70 -10.24 -32.02
CA ALA A 96 -47.87 -11.01 -31.61
C ALA A 96 -49.12 -10.11 -31.45
N ALA A 97 -48.97 -8.93 -30.84
CA ALA A 97 -50.06 -7.96 -30.68
C ALA A 97 -50.57 -7.45 -32.05
N ILE A 98 -49.67 -7.16 -33.00
CA ILE A 98 -50.05 -6.76 -34.37
C ILE A 98 -50.79 -7.90 -35.07
N TYR A 99 -50.32 -9.14 -34.94
CA TYR A 99 -50.97 -10.30 -35.54
C TYR A 99 -52.38 -10.51 -34.98
N VAL A 100 -52.55 -10.48 -33.66
CA VAL A 100 -53.84 -10.59 -32.98
C VAL A 100 -54.77 -9.43 -33.36
N TRP A 101 -54.22 -8.22 -33.51
CA TRP A 101 -54.98 -7.06 -33.96
C TRP A 101 -55.50 -7.24 -35.39
N GLN A 102 -54.63 -7.65 -36.32
CA GLN A 102 -55.02 -7.86 -37.72
C GLN A 102 -56.07 -8.96 -37.86
N LYS A 103 -55.82 -10.14 -37.27
CA LYS A 103 -56.77 -11.25 -37.32
C LYS A 103 -58.06 -10.96 -36.57
N GLY A 104 -58.00 -10.20 -35.49
CA GLY A 104 -59.16 -9.84 -34.69
C GLY A 104 -60.08 -8.78 -35.32
N VAL A 105 -59.55 -7.97 -36.24
CA VAL A 105 -60.35 -7.01 -37.03
C VAL A 105 -61.07 -7.68 -38.20
N GLU A 106 -60.58 -8.84 -38.67
CA GLU A 106 -61.26 -9.63 -39.71
C GLU A 106 -62.58 -10.26 -39.23
N ASP A 107 -62.71 -10.56 -37.93
CA ASP A 107 -63.95 -11.11 -37.33
C ASP A 107 -64.98 -10.00 -37.03
N PRO A 108 -66.16 -9.98 -37.69
CA PRO A 108 -67.17 -8.91 -37.53
C PRO A 108 -67.84 -8.88 -36.15
N ASP A 109 -67.86 -10.00 -35.44
CA ASP A 109 -68.55 -10.16 -34.14
C ASP A 109 -67.69 -9.74 -32.93
N ARG A 110 -66.42 -9.35 -33.15
CA ARG A 110 -65.49 -8.99 -32.07
C ARG A 110 -65.50 -7.49 -31.75
N ASN A 111 -65.73 -7.16 -30.48
CA ASN A 111 -65.66 -5.78 -30.00
C ASN A 111 -64.21 -5.26 -30.00
N ARG A 112 -63.95 -4.16 -30.71
CA ARG A 112 -62.63 -3.51 -30.81
C ARG A 112 -62.03 -3.11 -29.46
N TYR A 113 -62.88 -2.75 -28.49
CA TYR A 113 -62.41 -2.44 -27.13
C TYR A 113 -61.83 -3.67 -26.43
N LYS A 114 -62.43 -4.84 -26.62
CA LYS A 114 -61.92 -6.11 -26.08
C LYS A 114 -60.60 -6.50 -26.75
N LEU A 115 -60.49 -6.29 -28.06
CA LEU A 115 -59.25 -6.55 -28.82
C LEU A 115 -58.07 -5.68 -28.34
N PHE A 116 -58.35 -4.40 -28.05
CA PHE A 116 -57.36 -3.48 -27.48
C PHE A 116 -56.87 -3.93 -26.10
N LEU A 117 -57.79 -4.40 -25.23
CA LEU A 117 -57.43 -4.95 -23.92
C LEU A 117 -56.58 -6.23 -24.06
N GLU A 118 -56.91 -7.12 -24.99
CA GLU A 118 -56.12 -8.33 -25.26
C GLU A 118 -54.70 -8.00 -25.74
N CYS A 119 -54.54 -7.01 -26.64
CA CYS A 119 -53.22 -6.54 -27.09
C CYS A 119 -52.41 -5.90 -25.95
N THR A 120 -53.07 -5.10 -25.10
CA THR A 120 -52.43 -4.50 -23.92
C THR A 120 -51.98 -5.58 -22.93
N LEU A 121 -52.81 -6.61 -22.72
CA LEU A 121 -52.49 -7.73 -21.85
C LEU A 121 -51.25 -8.48 -22.33
N ILE A 122 -51.13 -8.77 -23.64
CA ILE A 122 -49.94 -9.40 -24.23
C ILE A 122 -48.68 -8.58 -23.90
N ILE A 123 -48.71 -7.26 -24.12
CA ILE A 123 -47.55 -6.39 -23.85
C ILE A 123 -47.22 -6.35 -22.35
N THR A 124 -48.22 -6.22 -21.48
CA THR A 124 -47.99 -6.18 -20.02
C THR A 124 -47.53 -7.52 -19.43
N SER A 125 -47.93 -8.64 -20.05
CA SER A 125 -47.56 -9.99 -19.58
C SER A 125 -46.09 -10.35 -19.82
N VAL A 126 -45.40 -9.61 -20.70
CA VAL A 126 -44.01 -9.88 -21.10
C VAL A 126 -42.98 -9.45 -20.06
N ILE A 127 -43.34 -8.55 -19.14
CA ILE A 127 -42.48 -8.16 -18.02
C ILE A 127 -43.07 -8.79 -16.76
N PRO A 128 -42.47 -9.90 -16.27
CA PRO A 128 -42.93 -10.52 -15.03
C PRO A 128 -42.73 -9.54 -13.87
N PRO A 129 -43.78 -9.19 -13.10
CA PRO A 129 -43.63 -8.36 -11.91
C PRO A 129 -42.77 -9.04 -10.81
N GLU A 130 -42.53 -10.34 -10.91
CA GLU A 130 -41.76 -11.14 -9.96
C GLU A 130 -40.23 -10.94 -10.06
N LEU A 131 -39.71 -10.51 -11.21
CA LEU A 131 -38.25 -10.43 -11.46
C LEU A 131 -37.46 -9.62 -10.40
N PRO A 132 -37.91 -8.43 -9.95
CA PRO A 132 -37.19 -7.67 -8.93
C PRO A 132 -37.19 -8.35 -7.56
N ILE A 133 -38.24 -9.11 -7.26
CA ILE A 133 -38.39 -9.83 -5.98
C ILE A 133 -37.42 -11.02 -5.97
N GLU A 134 -37.35 -11.77 -7.06
CA GLU A 134 -36.44 -12.90 -7.22
C GLU A 134 -34.98 -12.47 -7.06
N LEU A 135 -34.57 -11.38 -7.72
CA LEU A 135 -33.22 -10.83 -7.60
C LEU A 135 -32.89 -10.45 -6.13
N SER A 136 -33.84 -9.81 -5.43
CA SER A 136 -33.65 -9.41 -4.03
C SER A 136 -33.51 -10.62 -3.10
N LEU A 137 -34.34 -11.65 -3.29
CA LEU A 137 -34.25 -12.90 -2.53
C LEU A 137 -32.93 -13.63 -2.77
N ALA A 138 -32.46 -13.68 -4.02
CA ALA A 138 -31.18 -14.28 -4.37
C ALA A 138 -30.01 -13.57 -3.66
N VAL A 139 -29.94 -12.24 -3.75
CA VAL A 139 -28.88 -11.43 -3.12
C VAL A 139 -28.89 -11.59 -1.60
N ASN A 140 -30.06 -11.56 -0.96
CA ASN A 140 -30.17 -11.75 0.50
C ASN A 140 -29.74 -13.15 0.94
N THR A 141 -30.05 -14.18 0.16
CA THR A 141 -29.60 -15.56 0.44
C THR A 141 -28.08 -15.68 0.31
N SER A 142 -27.47 -15.01 -0.68
CA SER A 142 -26.02 -14.93 -0.82
C SER A 142 -25.36 -14.20 0.36
N LEU A 143 -25.96 -13.11 0.85
CA LEU A 143 -25.47 -12.37 2.03
C LEU A 143 -25.42 -13.26 3.28
N ILE A 144 -26.49 -14.03 3.55
CA ILE A 144 -26.55 -14.95 4.70
C ILE A 144 -25.49 -16.05 4.58
N SER A 145 -25.27 -16.56 3.36
CA SER A 145 -24.23 -17.57 3.12
C SER A 145 -22.82 -17.01 3.34
N LEU A 146 -22.55 -15.78 2.89
CA LEU A 146 -21.27 -15.10 3.09
C LEU A 146 -21.03 -14.71 4.56
N SER A 147 -22.08 -14.31 5.30
CA SER A 147 -21.94 -13.96 6.72
C SER A 147 -21.55 -15.17 7.58
N LYS A 148 -21.99 -16.39 7.20
CA LYS A 148 -21.56 -17.64 7.86
C LYS A 148 -20.06 -17.92 7.68
N LEU A 149 -19.45 -17.35 6.64
CA LEU A 149 -18.00 -17.41 6.38
C LEU A 149 -17.26 -16.18 6.94
N ALA A 150 -17.90 -15.37 7.80
CA ALA A 150 -17.38 -14.12 8.33
C ALA A 150 -17.02 -13.06 7.26
N VAL A 151 -17.66 -13.12 6.08
CA VAL A 151 -17.54 -12.11 5.03
C VAL A 151 -18.75 -11.17 5.10
N PHE A 152 -18.54 -9.94 5.53
CA PHE A 152 -19.59 -8.94 5.71
C PHE A 152 -19.60 -7.94 4.55
N CYS A 153 -20.64 -8.00 3.71
CA CYS A 153 -20.80 -7.11 2.56
C CYS A 153 -21.57 -5.83 2.94
N THR A 154 -20.99 -4.66 2.66
CA THR A 154 -21.67 -3.36 2.83
C THR A 154 -22.55 -2.98 1.63
N GLU A 155 -22.22 -3.47 0.44
CA GLU A 155 -22.95 -3.21 -0.81
C GLU A 155 -23.38 -4.54 -1.47
N PRO A 156 -24.58 -5.08 -1.15
CA PRO A 156 -25.02 -6.42 -1.57
C PRO A 156 -25.09 -6.62 -3.09
N PHE A 157 -25.47 -5.57 -3.82
CA PHE A 157 -25.58 -5.62 -5.28
C PHE A 157 -24.22 -5.71 -6.00
N ARG A 158 -23.09 -5.66 -5.28
CA ARG A 158 -21.76 -5.95 -5.86
C ARG A 158 -21.43 -7.43 -5.92
N ILE A 159 -22.16 -8.29 -5.20
CA ILE A 159 -21.89 -9.73 -5.14
C ILE A 159 -21.83 -10.38 -6.54
N PRO A 160 -22.78 -10.10 -7.47
CA PRO A 160 -22.73 -10.71 -8.80
C PRO A 160 -21.51 -10.29 -9.64
N TYR A 161 -20.94 -9.10 -9.38
CA TYR A 161 -19.75 -8.63 -10.10
C TYR A 161 -18.50 -9.44 -9.74
N ALA A 162 -18.45 -10.06 -8.56
CA ALA A 162 -17.35 -10.93 -8.17
C ALA A 162 -17.20 -12.13 -9.14
N GLY A 163 -18.30 -12.57 -9.77
CA GLY A 163 -18.26 -13.63 -10.79
C GLY A 163 -17.77 -13.17 -12.17
N LYS A 164 -17.71 -11.86 -12.44
CA LYS A 164 -17.22 -11.29 -13.72
C LYS A 164 -15.76 -10.81 -13.63
N VAL A 165 -15.04 -11.10 -12.53
CA VAL A 165 -13.68 -10.60 -12.32
C VAL A 165 -12.69 -11.24 -13.30
N ASP A 166 -11.90 -10.42 -13.98
CA ASP A 166 -10.85 -10.86 -14.90
C ASP A 166 -9.46 -10.79 -14.24
N VAL A 167 -9.22 -9.73 -13.46
CA VAL A 167 -7.92 -9.42 -12.88
C VAL A 167 -8.05 -9.19 -11.37
N CYS A 168 -7.38 -10.01 -10.57
CA CYS A 168 -7.33 -9.89 -9.11
C CYS A 168 -6.05 -9.17 -8.68
N CYS A 169 -6.17 -7.96 -8.14
CA CYS A 169 -5.05 -7.18 -7.64
C CYS A 169 -4.86 -7.38 -6.13
N PHE A 170 -3.71 -7.92 -5.73
CA PHE A 170 -3.35 -8.15 -4.34
C PHE A 170 -2.31 -7.14 -3.85
N ASP A 171 -2.51 -6.59 -2.65
CA ASP A 171 -1.39 -6.01 -1.91
C ASP A 171 -0.52 -7.13 -1.33
N LYS A 172 0.74 -6.82 -1.02
CA LYS A 172 1.65 -7.81 -0.43
C LYS A 172 1.53 -7.84 1.09
N THR A 173 1.83 -6.71 1.71
CA THR A 173 1.98 -6.58 3.17
C THR A 173 0.60 -6.61 3.85
N GLY A 174 0.41 -7.53 4.78
CA GLY A 174 -0.86 -7.75 5.51
C GLY A 174 -1.93 -8.50 4.72
N THR A 175 -1.77 -8.65 3.41
CA THR A 175 -2.69 -9.44 2.57
C THR A 175 -2.11 -10.83 2.28
N LEU A 176 -0.99 -10.92 1.56
CA LEU A 176 -0.33 -12.18 1.17
C LEU A 176 0.71 -12.63 2.21
N THR A 177 1.35 -11.68 2.87
CA THR A 177 2.25 -11.95 4.00
C THR A 177 1.50 -11.75 5.31
N SER A 178 1.93 -12.48 6.34
CA SER A 178 1.45 -12.24 7.70
C SER A 178 1.95 -10.89 8.22
N ASP A 179 1.27 -10.35 9.23
CA ASP A 179 1.68 -9.11 9.92
C ASP A 179 2.84 -9.35 10.91
N ASN A 180 3.17 -10.63 11.15
CA ASN A 180 4.24 -11.03 12.06
C ASN A 180 5.59 -10.96 11.35
N LEU A 181 6.24 -9.80 11.46
CA LEU A 181 7.58 -9.58 10.91
C LEU A 181 8.63 -10.25 11.80
N ILE A 182 9.55 -10.99 11.17
CA ILE A 182 10.63 -11.69 11.88
C ILE A 182 11.95 -11.03 11.49
N VAL A 183 12.70 -10.58 12.49
CA VAL A 183 14.05 -10.05 12.27
C VAL A 183 15.03 -11.22 12.26
N GLU A 184 15.62 -11.51 11.11
CA GLU A 184 16.58 -12.61 10.96
C GLU A 184 17.94 -12.26 11.55
N GLY A 185 18.34 -10.98 11.44
CA GLY A 185 19.61 -10.48 11.96
C GLY A 185 20.13 -9.29 11.17
N ILE A 186 21.45 -9.09 11.24
CA ILE A 186 22.15 -7.98 10.58
C ILE A 186 23.26 -8.53 9.67
N ALA A 187 23.29 -8.10 8.41
CA ALA A 187 24.44 -8.34 7.53
C ALA A 187 25.37 -7.13 7.53
N LEU A 188 26.61 -7.31 8.01
CA LEU A 188 27.62 -6.24 8.10
C LEU A 188 28.34 -5.98 6.77
N ALA A 189 28.10 -6.80 5.74
CA ALA A 189 28.74 -6.73 4.42
C ALA A 189 30.29 -6.79 4.44
N GLN A 190 30.89 -7.30 5.54
CA GLN A 190 32.33 -7.56 5.66
C GLN A 190 32.69 -8.97 5.17
N GLU A 191 31.93 -9.99 5.58
CA GLU A 191 32.08 -11.40 5.16
C GLU A 191 30.99 -11.82 4.15
N GLY A 192 30.72 -10.97 3.15
CA GLY A 192 29.66 -11.21 2.15
C GLY A 192 28.24 -11.18 2.76
N CYS A 193 27.40 -12.16 2.38
CA CYS A 193 25.98 -12.21 2.73
C CYS A 193 25.65 -12.92 4.05
N LYS A 194 26.65 -13.11 4.91
CA LYS A 194 26.46 -13.76 6.22
C LYS A 194 25.60 -12.86 7.12
N VAL A 195 24.53 -13.45 7.65
CA VAL A 195 23.61 -12.78 8.58
C VAL A 195 24.09 -13.05 10.00
N THR A 196 24.51 -12.01 10.70
CA THR A 196 24.90 -12.08 12.10
C THR A 196 23.63 -12.08 12.98
N PRO A 197 23.46 -13.06 13.88
CA PRO A 197 22.37 -13.08 14.84
C PRO A 197 22.36 -11.82 15.72
N ILE A 198 21.18 -11.42 16.19
CA ILE A 198 21.00 -10.18 16.96
C ILE A 198 21.80 -10.18 18.27
N SER A 199 22.13 -11.34 18.83
CA SER A 199 22.96 -11.48 20.03
C SER A 199 24.41 -11.06 19.84
N GLU A 200 24.93 -11.07 18.61
CA GLU A 200 26.34 -10.86 18.29
C GLU A 200 26.59 -9.59 17.46
N ILE A 201 25.59 -8.70 17.39
CA ILE A 201 25.70 -7.49 16.57
C ILE A 201 26.62 -6.45 17.23
N PRO A 202 27.31 -5.61 16.43
CA PRO A 202 28.06 -4.48 16.94
C PRO A 202 27.20 -3.50 17.73
N SER A 203 27.84 -2.81 18.68
CA SER A 203 27.15 -1.85 19.56
C SER A 203 26.42 -0.75 18.79
N GLU A 204 27.00 -0.26 17.71
CA GLU A 204 26.44 0.81 16.89
C GLU A 204 25.21 0.31 16.13
N SER A 205 25.22 -0.92 15.64
CA SER A 205 24.05 -1.55 14.99
C SER A 205 22.90 -1.72 15.97
N ALA A 206 23.18 -2.18 17.20
CA ALA A 206 22.20 -2.29 18.27
C ALA A 206 21.61 -0.91 18.64
N GLN A 207 22.46 0.12 18.73
CA GLN A 207 22.03 1.50 18.99
C GLN A 207 21.09 2.01 17.90
N VAL A 208 21.37 1.76 16.62
CA VAL A 208 20.48 2.19 15.53
C VAL A 208 19.13 1.48 15.62
N LEU A 209 19.11 0.16 15.80
CA LEU A 209 17.86 -0.60 15.90
C LEU A 209 17.04 -0.21 17.14
N GLY A 210 17.71 0.06 18.25
CA GLY A 210 17.08 0.45 19.50
C GLY A 210 16.57 1.89 19.52
N THR A 211 17.25 2.84 18.87
CA THR A 211 16.88 4.27 18.95
C THR A 211 16.13 4.80 17.73
N CYS A 212 16.38 4.23 16.55
CA CYS A 212 15.82 4.73 15.30
C CYS A 212 14.40 4.19 15.09
N HIS A 213 13.41 4.63 15.89
CA HIS A 213 11.99 4.29 15.73
C HIS A 213 11.03 5.45 16.03
N ALA A 214 9.86 5.43 15.43
CA ALA A 214 8.74 6.35 15.68
C ALA A 214 7.72 5.79 16.70
N LEU A 215 8.04 4.68 17.36
CA LEU A 215 7.21 4.08 18.41
C LEU A 215 6.97 5.05 19.58
N ALA A 216 5.80 4.91 20.21
CA ALA A 216 5.41 5.62 21.42
C ALA A 216 4.89 4.62 22.47
N TYR A 217 5.24 4.85 23.74
CA TYR A 217 4.77 4.01 24.85
C TYR A 217 3.56 4.64 25.52
N VAL A 218 2.44 3.92 25.52
CA VAL A 218 1.17 4.30 26.12
C VAL A 218 0.87 3.41 27.32
N ASP A 219 -0.05 3.80 28.20
CA ASP A 219 -0.59 2.94 29.27
C ASP A 219 -1.01 1.53 28.82
N ASP A 220 -1.53 1.40 27.59
CA ASP A 220 -1.97 0.12 26.98
C ASP A 220 -0.84 -0.60 26.22
N GLY A 221 0.41 -0.14 26.38
CA GLY A 221 1.62 -0.72 25.82
C GLY A 221 2.23 0.06 24.66
N LEU A 222 3.11 -0.61 23.92
CA LEU A 222 3.91 -0.04 22.83
C LEU A 222 3.10 0.05 21.53
N VAL A 223 2.93 1.28 21.03
CA VAL A 223 2.16 1.61 19.83
C VAL A 223 3.10 2.16 18.73
N GLY A 224 2.86 1.75 17.48
CA GLY A 224 3.52 2.27 16.29
C GLY A 224 3.63 1.21 15.20
N ASP A 225 4.54 1.41 14.24
CA ASP A 225 4.71 0.51 13.10
C ASP A 225 5.14 -0.91 13.57
N PRO A 226 4.43 -1.98 13.16
CA PRO A 226 4.79 -3.36 13.50
C PRO A 226 6.25 -3.72 13.18
N LEU A 227 6.82 -3.15 12.11
CA LEU A 227 8.21 -3.37 11.74
C LEU A 227 9.17 -2.85 12.80
N GLU A 228 8.89 -1.64 13.29
CA GLU A 228 9.72 -1.02 14.32
C GLU A 228 9.57 -1.74 15.65
N LYS A 229 8.35 -2.16 15.98
CA LYS A 229 8.05 -2.96 17.16
C LYS A 229 8.80 -4.29 17.12
N ALA A 230 8.82 -4.97 15.96
CA ALA A 230 9.59 -6.19 15.76
C ALA A 230 11.09 -5.95 15.95
N THR A 231 11.66 -4.88 15.38
CA THR A 231 13.09 -4.55 15.56
C THR A 231 13.44 -4.24 17.01
N LEU A 232 12.61 -3.46 17.73
CA LEU A 232 12.88 -3.11 19.12
C LEU A 232 12.78 -4.33 20.05
N THR A 233 11.77 -5.19 19.81
CA THR A 233 11.59 -6.44 20.54
C THR A 233 12.73 -7.41 20.28
N ALA A 234 13.22 -7.49 19.05
CA ALA A 234 14.26 -8.42 18.66
C ALA A 234 15.64 -8.07 19.28
N VAL A 235 15.94 -6.78 19.47
CA VAL A 235 17.15 -6.31 20.16
C VAL A 235 16.99 -6.30 21.68
N ASP A 236 15.79 -6.62 22.20
CA ASP A 236 15.44 -6.66 23.62
C ASP A 236 15.64 -5.33 24.36
N TRP A 237 15.13 -4.25 23.75
CA TRP A 237 15.13 -2.90 24.33
C TRP A 237 13.70 -2.48 24.70
N ASN A 238 13.57 -1.66 25.73
CA ASN A 238 12.29 -1.11 26.18
C ASN A 238 12.25 0.40 25.95
N LEU A 239 11.12 0.87 25.40
CA LEU A 239 10.80 2.29 25.32
C LEU A 239 9.99 2.71 26.54
N THR A 240 10.39 3.79 27.20
CA THR A 240 9.64 4.40 28.32
C THR A 240 8.75 5.55 27.85
N LYS A 241 7.82 6.00 28.71
CA LYS A 241 6.93 7.15 28.45
C LYS A 241 7.65 8.48 28.16
N PHE A 242 8.91 8.61 28.57
CA PHE A 242 9.72 9.83 28.44
C PHE A 242 10.68 9.77 27.25
N ASP A 243 10.39 8.95 26.24
CA ASP A 243 11.23 8.79 25.06
C ASP A 243 12.67 8.34 25.38
N ALA A 244 12.87 7.70 26.54
CA ALA A 244 14.11 7.04 26.88
C ALA A 244 14.01 5.55 26.51
N VAL A 245 15.01 5.06 25.78
CA VAL A 245 15.15 3.66 25.39
C VAL A 245 16.23 3.02 26.24
N ILE A 246 15.88 1.92 26.89
CA ILE A 246 16.71 1.24 27.87
C ILE A 246 16.90 -0.21 27.41
N PRO A 247 18.15 -0.68 27.27
CA PRO A 247 18.40 -2.10 27.01
C PRO A 247 18.03 -2.94 28.24
N LYS A 248 17.37 -4.09 28.05
CA LYS A 248 17.07 -5.00 29.18
C LYS A 248 18.27 -5.85 29.58
N THR A 249 18.96 -6.40 28.58
CA THR A 249 19.99 -7.43 28.80
C THR A 249 21.40 -6.95 28.43
N SER A 250 21.52 -5.95 27.55
CA SER A 250 22.83 -5.46 27.08
C SER A 250 23.44 -4.40 28.00
N LYS A 251 24.78 -4.40 28.13
CA LYS A 251 25.56 -3.40 28.91
C LYS A 251 25.62 -2.00 28.26
N LEU A 252 24.82 -1.74 27.22
CA LEU A 252 24.82 -0.48 26.51
C LEU A 252 24.18 0.62 27.36
N PRO A 253 24.58 1.90 27.19
CA PRO A 253 23.96 3.00 27.93
C PRO A 253 22.49 3.17 27.53
N ALA A 254 21.69 3.74 28.43
CA ALA A 254 20.35 4.19 28.10
C ALA A 254 20.42 5.44 27.21
N PHE A 255 19.56 5.50 26.21
CA PHE A 255 19.49 6.63 25.27
C PHE A 255 18.20 7.40 25.46
N LYS A 256 18.28 8.72 25.41
CA LYS A 256 17.11 9.60 25.33
C LYS A 256 16.96 10.12 23.92
N ILE A 257 15.76 9.99 23.34
CA ILE A 257 15.46 10.53 22.02
C ILE A 257 15.12 12.02 22.17
N PHE A 258 15.83 12.86 21.42
CA PHE A 258 15.63 14.33 21.45
C PHE A 258 14.85 14.82 20.23
N GLN A 259 15.15 14.28 19.05
CA GLN A 259 14.52 14.71 17.80
C GLN A 259 14.26 13.51 16.89
N ARG A 260 13.09 13.50 16.26
CA ARG A 260 12.68 12.47 15.31
C ARG A 260 12.36 13.11 13.97
N HIS A 261 13.09 12.70 12.93
CA HIS A 261 12.69 12.92 11.55
C HIS A 261 11.97 11.67 11.08
N HIS A 262 10.63 11.75 11.07
CA HIS A 262 9.78 10.63 10.69
C HIS A 262 10.06 10.13 9.27
N PHE A 263 9.72 8.86 9.05
CA PHE A 263 9.79 8.23 7.75
C PHE A 263 8.90 8.98 6.74
N SER A 264 9.50 9.36 5.61
CA SER A 264 8.77 9.90 4.47
C SER A 264 8.82 8.90 3.32
N SER A 265 7.67 8.57 2.73
CA SER A 265 7.61 7.66 1.57
C SER A 265 8.35 8.21 0.34
N VAL A 266 8.46 9.55 0.23
CA VAL A 266 9.21 10.21 -0.85
C VAL A 266 10.71 10.06 -0.61
N LEU A 267 11.17 10.32 0.62
CA LEU A 267 12.60 10.26 0.99
C LEU A 267 13.08 8.83 1.32
N LYS A 268 12.16 7.88 1.53
CA LYS A 268 12.42 6.45 1.81
C LYS A 268 13.36 6.20 2.99
N ARG A 269 13.41 7.12 3.96
CA ARG A 269 14.31 7.06 5.13
C ARG A 269 13.77 7.82 6.33
N MET A 270 14.32 7.49 7.49
CA MET A 270 14.11 8.21 8.74
C MET A 270 15.41 8.35 9.52
N SER A 271 15.48 9.39 10.35
CA SER A 271 16.65 9.72 11.16
C SER A 271 16.23 10.22 12.53
N ILE A 272 17.02 9.90 13.55
CA ILE A 272 16.77 10.25 14.94
C ILE A 272 18.06 10.78 15.56
N ILE A 273 17.91 11.81 16.40
CA ILE A 273 18.97 12.30 17.27
C ILE A 273 18.70 11.77 18.67
N ALA A 274 19.60 10.93 19.17
CA ALA A 274 19.55 10.37 20.51
C ALA A 274 20.78 10.83 21.30
N GLY A 275 20.63 10.95 22.62
CA GLY A 275 21.74 11.30 23.50
C GLY A 275 21.88 10.32 24.65
N TYR A 276 23.11 10.11 25.09
CA TYR A 276 23.44 9.33 26.27
C TYR A 276 24.45 10.08 27.14
N ASN A 277 24.48 9.76 28.42
CA ASN A 277 25.47 10.31 29.34
C ASN A 277 26.58 9.28 29.55
N SER A 278 27.82 9.68 29.32
CA SER A 278 28.98 8.84 29.58
C SER A 278 29.15 8.60 31.08
N LEU A 279 29.58 7.39 31.48
CA LEU A 279 29.83 7.07 32.89
C LEU A 279 30.81 8.09 33.51
N GLY A 280 30.37 8.77 34.57
CA GLY A 280 31.18 9.76 35.29
C GLY A 280 31.13 11.19 34.74
N SER A 281 30.36 11.46 33.69
CA SER A 281 30.14 12.82 33.17
C SER A 281 28.65 13.20 33.18
N THR A 282 28.36 14.46 33.47
CA THR A 282 27.02 15.05 33.32
C THR A 282 26.74 15.54 31.90
N GLU A 283 27.74 15.49 31.01
CA GLU A 283 27.62 15.97 29.65
C GLU A 283 27.00 14.91 28.74
N THR A 284 25.96 15.31 28.02
CA THR A 284 25.27 14.46 27.05
C THR A 284 26.03 14.43 25.73
N VAL A 285 26.33 13.22 25.26
CA VAL A 285 26.89 12.98 23.93
C VAL A 285 25.74 12.62 23.00
N TYR A 286 25.67 13.29 21.85
CA TYR A 286 24.65 13.09 20.84
C TYR A 286 25.13 12.19 19.71
N ILE A 287 24.25 11.26 19.34
CA ILE A 287 24.40 10.39 18.19
C ILE A 287 23.22 10.59 17.22
N VAL A 288 23.49 10.35 15.95
CA VAL A 288 22.50 10.26 14.89
C VAL A 288 22.38 8.81 14.47
N THR A 289 21.15 8.34 14.42
CA THR A 289 20.82 7.02 13.89
C THR A 289 19.84 7.15 12.73
N VAL A 290 20.16 6.48 11.63
CA VAL A 290 19.40 6.57 10.37
C VAL A 290 19.07 5.16 9.90
N LYS A 291 17.83 4.94 9.45
CA LYS A 291 17.45 3.72 8.74
C LYS A 291 16.61 4.04 7.53
N GLY A 292 16.79 3.27 6.46
CA GLY A 292 16.02 3.49 5.23
C GLY A 292 16.38 2.54 4.10
N ALA A 293 15.91 2.87 2.91
CA ALA A 293 16.17 2.10 1.71
C ALA A 293 17.68 2.12 1.35
N PRO A 294 18.31 0.96 1.09
CA PRO A 294 19.74 0.86 0.79
C PRO A 294 20.24 1.83 -0.29
N GLU A 295 19.55 1.92 -1.41
CA GLU A 295 19.97 2.80 -2.51
C GLU A 295 19.89 4.29 -2.17
N THR A 296 19.05 4.67 -1.20
CA THR A 296 18.92 6.06 -0.77
C THR A 296 20.00 6.45 0.24
N LEU A 297 20.36 5.53 1.13
CA LEU A 297 21.37 5.78 2.17
C LEU A 297 22.81 5.63 1.64
N LYS A 298 23.02 4.84 0.57
CA LYS A 298 24.34 4.62 -0.02
C LYS A 298 25.16 5.91 -0.24
N PRO A 299 24.65 6.97 -0.90
CA PRO A 299 25.40 8.21 -1.10
C PRO A 299 25.62 9.04 0.17
N MET A 300 24.94 8.71 1.27
CA MET A 300 25.04 9.42 2.56
C MET A 300 26.11 8.82 3.48
N PHE A 301 26.65 7.65 3.14
CA PHE A 301 27.71 7.03 3.91
C PHE A 301 29.06 7.64 3.56
N ALA A 302 29.86 7.97 4.56
CA ALA A 302 31.23 8.45 4.37
C ALA A 302 32.10 7.36 3.71
N ASN A 303 31.97 6.11 4.17
CA ASN A 303 32.68 4.95 3.65
C ASN A 303 31.72 3.76 3.53
N ALA A 304 31.19 3.52 2.33
CA ALA A 304 30.39 2.33 2.03
C ALA A 304 31.31 1.13 1.71
N PRO A 305 31.01 -0.09 2.20
CA PRO A 305 31.73 -1.29 1.81
C PRO A 305 31.70 -1.51 0.29
N SER A 306 32.78 -2.05 -0.29
CA SER A 306 32.84 -2.39 -1.72
C SER A 306 31.74 -3.38 -2.13
N ASN A 307 31.40 -4.32 -1.24
CA ASN A 307 30.39 -5.36 -1.46
C ASN A 307 28.95 -4.90 -1.14
N TYR A 308 28.73 -3.61 -0.86
CA TYR A 308 27.43 -3.09 -0.42
C TYR A 308 26.28 -3.48 -1.36
N ASP A 309 26.42 -3.21 -2.66
CA ASP A 309 25.37 -3.50 -3.65
C ASP A 309 25.14 -4.99 -3.81
N GLN A 310 26.22 -5.78 -3.88
CA GLN A 310 26.14 -7.22 -4.07
C GLN A 310 25.37 -7.88 -2.91
N VAL A 311 25.71 -7.54 -1.67
CA VAL A 311 25.07 -8.09 -0.47
C VAL A 311 23.60 -7.67 -0.39
N TYR A 312 23.31 -6.40 -0.63
CA TYR A 312 21.95 -5.89 -0.66
C TYR A 312 21.09 -6.59 -1.73
N LEU A 313 21.59 -6.71 -2.95
CA LEU A 313 20.87 -7.32 -4.07
C LEU A 313 20.63 -8.81 -3.81
N GLU A 314 21.63 -9.53 -3.30
CA GLU A 314 21.48 -10.96 -3.01
C GLU A 314 20.46 -11.22 -1.90
N LEU A 315 20.52 -10.46 -0.81
CA LEU A 315 19.53 -10.56 0.29
C LEU A 315 18.12 -10.18 -0.18
N SER A 316 17.99 -9.15 -1.02
CA SER A 316 16.70 -8.76 -1.59
C SER A 316 16.13 -9.82 -2.54
N ARG A 317 16.98 -10.51 -3.32
CA ARG A 317 16.60 -11.64 -4.19
C ARG A 317 16.11 -12.86 -3.40
N ARG A 318 16.53 -13.01 -2.15
CA ARG A 318 16.01 -14.03 -1.21
C ARG A 318 14.64 -13.67 -0.63
N GLY A 319 14.04 -12.55 -1.04
CA GLY A 319 12.71 -12.14 -0.57
C GLY A 319 12.71 -11.43 0.78
N ALA A 320 13.88 -11.20 1.37
CA ALA A 320 13.96 -10.43 2.60
C ALA A 320 13.73 -8.95 2.35
N ARG A 321 13.14 -8.27 3.34
CA ARG A 321 13.09 -6.81 3.40
C ARG A 321 14.39 -6.32 4.04
N VAL A 322 15.21 -5.65 3.23
CA VAL A 322 16.52 -5.16 3.63
C VAL A 322 16.44 -3.66 3.89
N LEU A 323 16.88 -3.21 5.07
CA LEU A 323 17.04 -1.80 5.39
C LEU A 323 18.49 -1.52 5.76
N ALA A 324 19.06 -0.44 5.22
CA ALA A 324 20.39 0.00 5.59
C ALA A 324 20.37 0.80 6.90
N LEU A 325 21.39 0.60 7.72
CA LEU A 325 21.57 1.27 9.00
C LEU A 325 22.78 2.21 8.93
N GLY A 326 22.56 3.47 9.31
CA GLY A 326 23.58 4.49 9.41
C GLY A 326 23.70 5.02 10.83
N TRP A 327 24.94 5.28 11.25
CA TRP A 327 25.26 5.79 12.57
C TRP A 327 26.29 6.91 12.45
N ARG A 328 26.17 7.95 13.26
CA ARG A 328 27.18 9.00 13.36
C ARG A 328 27.19 9.62 14.74
N GLU A 329 28.36 9.86 15.29
CA GLU A 329 28.52 10.61 16.53
C GLU A 329 28.71 12.10 16.21
N ILE A 330 27.87 12.96 16.79
CA ILE A 330 28.02 14.42 16.66
C ILE A 330 28.86 14.98 17.82
N GLY A 331 28.94 14.26 18.94
CA GLY A 331 29.65 14.70 20.13
C GLY A 331 28.78 15.57 21.04
N LYS A 332 29.40 16.57 21.68
CA LYS A 332 28.74 17.43 22.66
C LYS A 332 28.20 18.69 21.98
N LEU A 333 26.90 18.92 22.10
CA LEU A 333 26.23 20.10 21.56
C LEU A 333 25.42 20.81 22.64
N SER A 334 25.30 22.14 22.51
CA SER A 334 24.33 22.90 23.30
C SER A 334 22.89 22.61 22.84
N SER A 335 21.92 22.81 23.72
CA SER A 335 20.49 22.63 23.41
C SER A 335 19.97 23.59 22.33
N GLN A 336 20.67 24.68 22.07
CA GLN A 336 20.36 25.62 21.00
C GLN A 336 20.86 25.09 19.65
N GLN A 337 22.13 24.68 19.56
CA GLN A 337 22.71 24.07 18.36
C GLN A 337 21.92 22.83 17.91
N LEU A 338 21.45 22.02 18.86
CA LEU A 338 20.64 20.84 18.56
C LEU A 338 19.34 21.18 17.81
N ARG A 339 18.70 22.32 18.13
CA ARG A 339 17.43 22.75 17.51
C ARG A 339 17.63 23.40 16.14
N GLU A 340 18.81 23.94 15.90
CA GLU A 340 19.17 24.56 14.62
C GLU A 340 19.61 23.53 13.57
N LEU A 341 19.88 22.28 13.98
CA LEU A 341 20.25 21.21 13.05
C LEU A 341 19.12 20.91 12.06
N THR A 342 19.45 21.08 10.78
CA THR A 342 18.57 20.69 9.68
C THR A 342 18.63 19.18 9.45
N ARG A 343 17.61 18.63 8.78
CA ARG A 343 17.58 17.21 8.44
C ARG A 343 18.76 16.80 7.55
N ASP A 344 19.16 17.66 6.62
CA ASP A 344 20.28 17.38 5.71
C ASP A 344 21.62 17.40 6.46
N ASP A 345 21.76 18.25 7.48
CA ASP A 345 22.94 18.23 8.35
C ASP A 345 23.03 16.96 9.18
N VAL A 346 21.89 16.41 9.59
CA VAL A 346 21.78 15.16 10.36
C VAL A 346 22.10 13.94 9.48
N GLU A 347 21.69 13.95 8.22
CA GLU A 347 21.74 12.80 7.30
C GLU A 347 23.00 12.75 6.40
N LYS A 348 24.12 13.39 6.79
CA LYS A 348 25.41 13.37 6.07
C LYS A 348 26.52 12.61 6.80
N ASP A 349 27.55 12.18 6.06
CA ASP A 349 28.77 11.53 6.58
C ASP A 349 28.54 10.36 7.54
N LEU A 350 27.56 9.51 7.23
CA LEU A 350 27.14 8.41 8.09
C LEU A 350 28.15 7.25 8.03
N LYS A 351 28.40 6.58 9.16
CA LYS A 351 29.07 5.27 9.22
C LYS A 351 28.05 4.20 8.88
N PHE A 352 28.35 3.34 7.90
CA PHE A 352 27.54 2.16 7.64
C PHE A 352 27.72 1.14 8.77
N VAL A 353 26.62 0.70 9.37
CA VAL A 353 26.63 -0.25 10.50
C VAL A 353 25.81 -1.51 10.23
N GLY A 354 25.59 -1.83 8.95
CA GLY A 354 24.96 -3.07 8.51
C GLY A 354 23.59 -2.91 7.88
N PHE A 355 23.09 -4.03 7.36
CA PHE A 355 21.74 -4.19 6.84
C PHE A 355 20.90 -5.01 7.81
N VAL A 356 19.78 -4.47 8.27
CA VAL A 356 18.80 -5.30 9.00
C VAL A 356 17.97 -6.08 8.00
N ILE A 357 17.85 -7.38 8.26
CA ILE A 357 17.16 -8.34 7.41
C ILE A 357 15.87 -8.74 8.10
N ILE A 358 14.75 -8.42 7.46
CA ILE A 358 13.42 -8.66 7.99
C ILE A 358 12.67 -9.58 7.04
N SER A 359 12.32 -10.75 7.53
CA SER A 359 11.52 -11.73 6.81
C SER A 359 10.04 -11.41 6.98
N CYS A 360 9.30 -11.45 5.88
CA CYS A 360 7.85 -11.30 5.86
C CYS A 360 7.25 -12.66 5.47
N PRO A 361 7.00 -13.57 6.43
CA PRO A 361 6.51 -14.90 6.08
C PRO A 361 5.14 -14.81 5.41
N LEU A 362 4.94 -15.65 4.39
CA LEU A 362 3.65 -15.81 3.71
C LEU A 362 2.60 -16.35 4.68
N LYS A 363 1.34 -15.97 4.49
CA LYS A 363 0.25 -16.66 5.19
C LYS A 363 0.15 -18.10 4.71
N SER A 364 -0.23 -19.01 5.60
CA SER A 364 -0.31 -20.44 5.33
C SER A 364 -1.27 -20.80 4.19
N ASP A 365 -2.32 -20.01 4.00
CA ASP A 365 -3.37 -20.17 3.00
C ASP A 365 -3.08 -19.46 1.66
N SER A 366 -2.16 -18.49 1.63
CA SER A 366 -1.94 -17.65 0.43
C SER A 366 -1.56 -18.47 -0.79
N LYS A 367 -0.75 -19.52 -0.62
CA LYS A 367 -0.31 -20.37 -1.73
C LYS A 367 -1.44 -21.22 -2.32
N SER A 368 -2.36 -21.74 -1.49
CA SER A 368 -3.50 -22.51 -1.97
C SER A 368 -4.54 -21.63 -2.64
N VAL A 369 -4.87 -20.49 -2.03
CA VAL A 369 -5.85 -19.53 -2.57
C VAL A 369 -5.42 -19.00 -3.93
N ILE A 370 -4.17 -18.57 -4.07
CA ILE A 370 -3.66 -18.06 -5.36
C ILE A 370 -3.68 -19.16 -6.43
N LYS A 371 -3.40 -20.41 -6.05
CA LYS A 371 -3.50 -21.56 -6.98
C LYS A 371 -4.93 -21.78 -7.45
N GLU A 372 -5.92 -21.68 -6.58
CA GLU A 372 -7.34 -21.81 -6.95
C GLU A 372 -7.77 -20.69 -7.89
N ILE A 373 -7.38 -19.44 -7.61
CA ILE A 373 -7.69 -18.28 -8.45
C ILE A 373 -7.08 -18.44 -9.85
N MET A 374 -5.84 -18.89 -9.95
CA MET A 374 -5.20 -19.16 -11.25
C MET A 374 -5.85 -20.33 -11.99
N ASN A 375 -6.26 -21.38 -11.27
CA ASN A 375 -7.00 -22.51 -11.87
C ASN A 375 -8.38 -22.09 -12.40
N ALA A 376 -9.00 -21.08 -11.78
CA ALA A 376 -10.23 -20.46 -12.25
C ALA A 376 -10.01 -19.47 -13.41
N SER A 377 -8.81 -19.43 -14.00
CA SER A 377 -8.44 -18.59 -15.16
C SER A 377 -8.45 -17.08 -14.89
N HIS A 378 -8.44 -16.65 -13.63
CA HIS A 378 -8.27 -15.24 -13.29
C HIS A 378 -6.80 -14.83 -13.36
N LYS A 379 -6.53 -13.63 -13.86
CA LYS A 379 -5.18 -13.05 -13.83
C LYS A 379 -4.89 -12.52 -12.43
N VAL A 380 -3.82 -13.01 -11.82
CA VAL A 380 -3.35 -12.52 -10.51
C VAL A 380 -2.29 -11.45 -10.72
N VAL A 381 -2.41 -10.32 -10.02
CA VAL A 381 -1.49 -9.18 -10.09
C VAL A 381 -1.12 -8.75 -8.67
N MET A 382 0.15 -8.42 -8.43
CA MET A 382 0.61 -7.85 -7.16
C MET A 382 0.87 -6.34 -7.30
N ILE A 383 0.33 -5.52 -6.41
CA ILE A 383 0.60 -4.07 -6.36
C ILE A 383 1.09 -3.68 -4.96
N THR A 384 2.41 -3.51 -4.82
CA THR A 384 3.08 -3.30 -3.54
C THR A 384 3.99 -2.06 -3.51
N GLY A 385 4.21 -1.53 -2.30
CA GLY A 385 5.18 -0.48 -2.04
C GLY A 385 6.61 -0.99 -1.81
N ASP A 386 6.79 -2.31 -1.74
CA ASP A 386 8.08 -2.93 -1.45
C ASP A 386 9.03 -2.92 -2.65
N ASN A 387 10.29 -3.30 -2.39
CA ASN A 387 11.33 -3.41 -3.41
C ASN A 387 10.92 -4.38 -4.54
N PRO A 388 11.17 -4.04 -5.83
CA PRO A 388 10.89 -4.94 -6.94
C PRO A 388 11.48 -6.34 -6.78
N LEU A 389 12.69 -6.50 -6.26
CA LEU A 389 13.32 -7.82 -6.10
C LEU A 389 12.57 -8.68 -5.08
N THR A 390 12.21 -8.11 -3.94
CA THR A 390 11.41 -8.77 -2.90
C THR A 390 10.01 -9.14 -3.41
N ALA A 391 9.36 -8.22 -4.14
CA ALA A 391 8.05 -8.46 -4.74
C ALA A 391 8.09 -9.58 -5.78
N CYS A 392 9.12 -9.60 -6.63
CA CYS A 392 9.34 -10.66 -7.62
C CYS A 392 9.62 -12.01 -6.95
N HIS A 393 10.36 -12.04 -5.84
CA HIS A 393 10.58 -13.26 -5.07
C HIS A 393 9.26 -13.83 -4.55
N VAL A 394 8.43 -13.01 -3.90
CA VAL A 394 7.11 -13.45 -3.39
C VAL A 394 6.19 -13.90 -4.53
N ALA A 395 6.16 -13.17 -5.63
CA ALA A 395 5.39 -13.54 -6.82
C ALA A 395 5.83 -14.90 -7.39
N LYS A 396 7.14 -15.19 -7.38
CA LYS A 396 7.69 -16.48 -7.79
C LYS A 396 7.32 -17.61 -6.81
N GLU A 397 7.38 -17.34 -5.51
CA GLU A 397 7.05 -18.33 -4.46
C GLU A 397 5.57 -18.71 -4.47
N LEU A 398 4.69 -17.72 -4.67
CA LEU A 398 3.24 -17.89 -4.86
C LEU A 398 2.86 -18.35 -6.27
N LYS A 399 3.83 -18.52 -7.17
CA LYS A 399 3.66 -18.96 -8.56
C LYS A 399 2.73 -18.08 -9.39
N PHE A 400 2.72 -16.77 -9.15
CA PHE A 400 1.97 -15.80 -9.98
C PHE A 400 2.36 -15.91 -11.46
N CYS A 401 3.62 -16.25 -11.72
CA CYS A 401 4.14 -16.48 -13.06
C CYS A 401 5.01 -17.73 -13.07
N LEU A 402 4.91 -18.50 -14.16
CA LEU A 402 5.86 -19.59 -14.47
C LEU A 402 7.04 -19.10 -15.32
N LYS A 403 6.90 -17.90 -15.91
CA LYS A 403 7.86 -17.29 -16.83
C LYS A 403 8.92 -16.47 -16.08
N PRO A 404 10.12 -16.28 -16.66
CA PRO A 404 11.11 -15.35 -16.13
C PRO A 404 10.52 -13.93 -16.05
N ILE A 405 10.85 -13.22 -14.97
CA ILE A 405 10.38 -11.85 -14.73
C ILE A 405 11.45 -10.85 -15.17
N LEU A 406 11.03 -9.87 -15.98
CA LEU A 406 11.83 -8.71 -16.36
C LEU A 406 11.35 -7.48 -15.59
N ILE A 407 12.29 -6.71 -15.07
CA ILE A 407 12.04 -5.49 -14.30
C ILE A 407 12.46 -4.30 -15.17
N LEU A 408 11.58 -3.31 -15.32
CA LEU A 408 11.91 -2.08 -16.03
C LEU A 408 12.70 -1.13 -15.10
N THR A 409 13.99 -0.98 -15.37
CA THR A 409 14.91 -0.16 -14.57
C THR A 409 15.57 0.91 -15.42
N GLU A 410 15.92 2.04 -14.79
CA GLU A 410 16.70 3.10 -15.42
C GLU A 410 18.18 2.89 -15.10
N ILE A 411 19.00 2.78 -16.15
CA ILE A 411 20.45 2.63 -16.06
C ILE A 411 21.08 3.76 -16.89
N HIS A 412 21.81 4.66 -16.24
CA HIS A 412 22.51 5.78 -16.88
C HIS A 412 21.62 6.62 -17.83
N GLY A 413 20.38 6.92 -17.42
CA GLY A 413 19.44 7.72 -18.21
C GLY A 413 18.73 6.97 -19.35
N LYS A 414 18.93 5.65 -19.46
CA LYS A 414 18.22 4.78 -20.42
C LYS A 414 17.38 3.74 -19.68
N TRP A 415 16.16 3.53 -20.17
CA TRP A 415 15.25 2.52 -19.62
C TRP A 415 15.46 1.17 -20.31
N VAL A 416 15.73 0.14 -19.51
CA VAL A 416 15.99 -1.22 -19.97
C VAL A 416 15.21 -2.23 -19.13
N TRP A 417 14.82 -3.33 -19.77
CA TRP A 417 14.27 -4.49 -19.11
C TRP A 417 15.41 -5.37 -18.63
N GLU A 418 15.51 -5.59 -17.32
CA GLU A 418 16.57 -6.37 -16.69
C GLU A 418 16.00 -7.61 -16.00
N SER A 419 16.63 -8.77 -16.17
CA SER A 419 16.24 -9.99 -15.45
C SER A 419 16.58 -9.87 -13.95
N ILE A 420 15.89 -10.63 -13.09
CA ILE A 420 16.18 -10.66 -11.63
C ILE A 420 17.66 -10.94 -11.33
N SER A 421 18.28 -11.80 -12.15
CA SER A 421 19.69 -12.18 -12.04
C SER A 421 20.66 -11.19 -12.71
N GLN A 422 20.15 -10.16 -13.39
CA GLN A 422 20.92 -9.15 -14.14
C GLN A 422 21.76 -9.73 -15.29
N THR A 423 21.38 -10.91 -15.79
CA THR A 423 22.07 -11.62 -16.88
C THR A 423 21.58 -11.21 -18.26
N GLU A 424 20.30 -10.85 -18.37
CA GLU A 424 19.66 -10.44 -19.62
C GLU A 424 19.21 -8.99 -19.49
N LYS A 425 19.54 -8.19 -20.52
CA LYS A 425 19.13 -6.79 -20.65
C LYS A 425 18.56 -6.59 -22.04
N LEU A 426 17.33 -6.09 -22.11
CA LEU A 426 16.62 -5.81 -23.36
C LEU A 426 16.23 -4.34 -23.39
N HIS A 427 16.36 -3.69 -24.54
CA HIS A 427 15.88 -2.32 -24.68
C HIS A 427 14.35 -2.26 -24.73
N LEU A 428 13.78 -1.11 -24.35
CA LEU A 428 12.34 -0.90 -24.26
C LEU A 428 11.61 -1.26 -25.57
N GLU A 429 12.18 -0.87 -26.72
CA GLU A 429 11.58 -1.04 -28.05
C GLU A 429 11.76 -2.46 -28.62
N GLU A 430 12.87 -3.13 -28.28
CA GLU A 430 13.17 -4.50 -28.75
C GLU A 430 12.10 -5.49 -28.27
N LEU A 431 11.64 -5.34 -27.03
CA LEU A 431 10.63 -6.20 -26.43
C LEU A 431 9.27 -6.10 -27.14
N LEU A 432 8.93 -4.93 -27.68
CA LEU A 432 7.66 -4.66 -28.36
C LEU A 432 7.66 -5.15 -29.80
N ASN A 433 8.80 -5.03 -30.48
CA ASN A 433 8.92 -5.33 -31.92
C ASN A 433 9.10 -6.83 -32.21
N ASN A 434 9.72 -7.59 -31.30
CA ASN A 434 10.05 -9.00 -31.55
C ASN A 434 8.94 -10.00 -31.17
N GLY A 435 7.79 -9.55 -30.65
CA GLY A 435 6.71 -10.46 -30.20
C GLY A 435 7.07 -11.32 -28.97
N GLU A 436 8.21 -11.06 -28.34
CA GLU A 436 8.73 -11.82 -27.19
C GLU A 436 8.10 -11.43 -25.84
N LEU A 437 7.26 -10.39 -25.82
CA LEU A 437 6.45 -9.98 -24.65
C LEU A 437 5.70 -11.14 -24.00
N SER A 438 5.26 -12.11 -24.79
CA SER A 438 4.54 -13.29 -24.29
C SER A 438 5.44 -14.29 -23.57
N ARG A 439 6.77 -14.26 -23.75
CA ARG A 439 7.72 -15.18 -23.12
C ARG A 439 8.07 -14.80 -21.69
N TYR A 440 7.95 -13.52 -21.36
CA TYR A 440 8.33 -12.98 -20.07
C TYR A 440 7.11 -12.53 -19.25
N SER A 441 7.29 -12.44 -17.94
CA SER A 441 6.39 -11.69 -17.07
C SER A 441 7.03 -10.37 -16.71
N LEU A 442 6.23 -9.31 -16.59
CA LEU A 442 6.77 -7.97 -16.44
C LEU A 442 6.57 -7.46 -15.02
N CYS A 443 7.58 -6.74 -14.55
CA CYS A 443 7.59 -5.99 -13.30
C CYS A 443 7.88 -4.52 -13.59
N ILE A 444 6.98 -3.64 -13.15
CA ILE A 444 7.10 -2.19 -13.31
C ILE A 444 7.25 -1.56 -11.92
N THR A 445 8.08 -0.52 -11.85
CA THR A 445 8.30 0.31 -10.67
C THR A 445 7.48 1.61 -10.74
N GLY A 446 7.26 2.26 -9.59
CA GLY A 446 6.61 3.58 -9.58
C GLY A 446 7.27 4.61 -10.50
N ASP A 447 8.61 4.59 -10.58
CA ASP A 447 9.38 5.52 -11.42
C ASP A 447 9.22 5.20 -12.91
N SER A 448 9.25 3.92 -13.29
CA SER A 448 9.02 3.50 -14.69
C SER A 448 7.59 3.76 -15.15
N LEU A 449 6.59 3.66 -14.26
CA LEU A 449 5.22 4.05 -14.58
C LEU A 449 5.15 5.53 -14.97
N ASN A 450 5.78 6.41 -14.19
CA ASN A 450 5.76 7.85 -14.46
C ASN A 450 6.45 8.16 -15.80
N TYR A 451 7.60 7.55 -16.06
CA TYR A 451 8.30 7.67 -17.34
C TYR A 451 7.43 7.21 -18.53
N LEU A 452 6.83 6.02 -18.44
CA LEU A 452 5.97 5.48 -19.50
C LEU A 452 4.73 6.34 -19.72
N ARG A 453 4.17 6.90 -18.65
CA ARG A 453 3.02 7.80 -18.73
C ARG A 453 3.35 9.12 -19.42
N GLU A 454 4.54 9.68 -19.18
CA GLU A 454 4.94 10.96 -19.76
C GLU A 454 5.36 10.82 -21.23
N LYS A 455 6.10 9.76 -21.57
CA LYS A 455 6.74 9.62 -22.90
C LYS A 455 6.10 8.60 -23.82
N HIS A 456 5.43 7.56 -23.29
CA HIS A 456 5.00 6.39 -24.06
C HIS A 456 3.65 5.79 -23.62
N ILE A 457 2.61 6.61 -23.50
CA ILE A 457 1.23 6.16 -23.18
C ILE A 457 0.74 4.97 -24.03
N PRO A 458 0.90 4.93 -25.37
CA PRO A 458 0.40 3.80 -26.16
C PRO A 458 1.11 2.48 -25.82
N ILE A 459 2.38 2.53 -25.44
CA ILE A 459 3.14 1.36 -24.98
C ILE A 459 2.63 0.92 -23.61
N LEU A 460 2.41 1.87 -22.71
CA LEU A 460 1.87 1.59 -21.37
C LEU A 460 0.54 0.84 -21.45
N ASN A 461 -0.39 1.28 -22.30
CA ASN A 461 -1.69 0.63 -22.46
C ASN A 461 -1.60 -0.81 -22.98
N LYS A 462 -0.61 -1.12 -23.83
CA LYS A 462 -0.35 -2.50 -24.31
C LYS A 462 0.29 -3.38 -23.25
N ILE A 463 1.17 -2.81 -22.43
CA ILE A 463 1.95 -3.55 -21.44
C ILE A 463 1.16 -3.77 -20.14
N LEU A 464 0.31 -2.82 -19.75
CA LEU A 464 -0.39 -2.85 -18.45
C LEU A 464 -1.13 -4.18 -18.18
N PRO A 465 -1.85 -4.78 -19.15
CA PRO A 465 -2.52 -6.07 -18.94
C PRO A 465 -1.56 -7.26 -18.88
N LEU A 466 -0.29 -7.10 -19.27
CA LEU A 466 0.74 -8.14 -19.24
C LEU A 466 1.57 -8.11 -17.96
N VAL A 467 1.63 -6.97 -17.27
CA VAL A 467 2.36 -6.81 -16.01
C VAL A 467 1.73 -7.65 -14.91
N THR A 468 2.58 -8.31 -14.15
CA THR A 468 2.17 -9.15 -13.02
C THR A 468 2.57 -8.56 -11.68
N VAL A 469 3.65 -7.78 -11.65
CA VAL A 469 4.17 -7.18 -10.41
C VAL A 469 4.35 -5.67 -10.59
N PHE A 470 3.72 -4.90 -9.71
CA PHE A 470 3.89 -3.46 -9.58
C PHE A 470 4.55 -3.19 -8.23
N ALA A 471 5.78 -2.68 -8.24
CA ALA A 471 6.61 -2.53 -7.04
C ALA A 471 7.03 -1.08 -6.79
N ARG A 472 7.27 -0.71 -5.53
CA ARG A 472 7.50 0.70 -5.12
C ARG A 472 6.39 1.66 -5.55
N PHE A 473 5.14 1.21 -5.58
CA PHE A 473 4.01 2.06 -5.95
C PHE A 473 3.53 2.92 -4.78
N ALA A 474 3.38 4.22 -5.02
CA ALA A 474 2.66 5.11 -4.12
C ALA A 474 1.14 4.85 -4.19
N PRO A 475 0.35 5.21 -3.15
CA PRO A 475 -1.10 4.99 -3.15
C PRO A 475 -1.84 5.53 -4.39
N LYS A 476 -1.50 6.74 -4.85
CA LYS A 476 -2.08 7.34 -6.07
C LYS A 476 -1.76 6.54 -7.34
N GLN A 477 -0.58 5.92 -7.39
CA GLN A 477 -0.20 5.06 -8.52
C GLN A 477 -0.96 3.73 -8.51
N LYS A 478 -1.29 3.18 -7.32
CA LYS A 478 -2.14 1.98 -7.21
C LYS A 478 -3.53 2.24 -7.81
N GLU A 479 -4.14 3.37 -7.45
CA GLU A 479 -5.43 3.80 -7.97
C GLU A 479 -5.39 3.97 -9.50
N TYR A 480 -4.35 4.64 -10.01
CA TYR A 480 -4.16 4.83 -11.45
C TYR A 480 -4.12 3.51 -12.23
N VAL A 481 -3.41 2.49 -11.74
CA VAL A 481 -3.33 1.17 -12.39
C VAL A 481 -4.71 0.52 -12.46
N ILE A 482 -5.46 0.52 -11.35
CA ILE A 482 -6.80 -0.07 -11.30
C ILE A 482 -7.76 0.64 -12.26
N ILE A 483 -7.76 1.98 -12.28
CA ILE A 483 -8.61 2.76 -13.18
C ILE A 483 -8.22 2.52 -14.65
N SER A 484 -6.92 2.44 -14.94
CA SER A 484 -6.43 2.20 -16.30
C SER A 484 -6.84 0.81 -16.79
N LEU A 485 -6.73 -0.23 -15.97
CA LEU A 485 -7.21 -1.58 -16.30
C LEU A 485 -8.72 -1.60 -16.57
N LYS A 486 -9.53 -0.90 -15.76
CA LYS A 486 -10.97 -0.74 -15.99
C LYS A 486 -11.27 -0.01 -17.30
N THR A 487 -10.50 1.02 -17.63
CA THR A 487 -10.65 1.79 -18.88
C THR A 487 -10.32 0.94 -20.10
N LEU A 488 -9.41 -0.02 -19.96
CA LEU A 488 -9.09 -1.03 -20.99
C LEU A 488 -10.15 -2.13 -21.12
N GLY A 489 -11.19 -2.12 -20.27
CA GLY A 489 -12.31 -3.05 -20.33
C GLY A 489 -12.19 -4.27 -19.40
N TYR A 490 -11.17 -4.34 -18.55
CA TYR A 490 -11.02 -5.45 -17.59
C TYR A 490 -11.83 -5.20 -16.31
N THR A 491 -12.45 -6.26 -15.80
CA THR A 491 -13.08 -6.23 -14.48
C THR A 491 -12.04 -6.56 -13.41
N THR A 492 -11.69 -5.56 -12.59
CA THR A 492 -10.65 -5.69 -11.56
C THR A 492 -11.25 -5.93 -10.17
N LEU A 493 -10.61 -6.79 -9.38
CA LEU A 493 -10.83 -6.97 -7.94
C LEU A 493 -9.72 -6.33 -7.11
#